data_AF-A0A923BA44-F1
#
_entry.id   AF-A0A923BA44-F1
#
_cell.length_a   1.000
_cell.length_b   1.000
_cell.length_c   1.000
_cell.angle_alpha   90.00
_cell.angle_beta   90.00
_cell.angle_gamma   90.00
#
_symmetry.space_group_name_H-M   'P 1'
#
loop_
_entity.id
_entity.type
_entity.pdbx_description
1 polymer ?
#
loop_
_entity_poly.entity_id
_entity_poly.type
_entity_poly.pdbx_seq_one_letter_code
_entity_poly.pdbx_strand_id
1 'polypeptide(L)'
;MEALAIELRTLTDEHIQSVPSEETFLGLAAKIYQARRRVDKIFGVQGFAVSPAWDMMLDLYQAKVKGRPISVTSACIGGACPATTGLRWLQVLESRQLIVRKPDLSD
;
A
#
# COMPACT_ATOMS: atom_id res chain seq x y z
N MET A 1 4.40 -8.93 1.95
CA MET A 1 4.78 -7.76 2.78
C MET A 1 6.29 -7.63 3.03
N GLU A 2 7.04 -8.72 3.24
CA GLU A 2 8.49 -8.62 3.50
C GLU A 2 9.29 -8.03 2.34
N ALA A 3 8.99 -8.42 1.09
CA ALA A 3 9.63 -7.86 -0.10
C ALA A 3 9.41 -6.34 -0.24
N LEU A 4 8.21 -5.84 0.11
CA LEU A 4 7.92 -4.41 0.18
C LEU A 4 8.81 -3.71 1.22
N ALA A 5 8.97 -4.31 2.40
CA ALA A 5 9.84 -3.76 3.43
C ALA A 5 11.31 -3.74 3.02
N ILE A 6 11.77 -4.70 2.21
CA ILE A 6 13.13 -4.72 1.64
C ILE A 6 13.32 -3.58 0.63
N GLU A 7 12.38 -3.37 -0.30
CA GLU A 7 12.46 -2.24 -1.24
C GLU A 7 12.30 -0.88 -0.57
N LEU A 8 11.51 -0.78 0.51
CA LEU A 8 11.47 0.46 1.29
C LEU A 8 12.81 0.76 1.98
N ARG A 9 13.62 -0.26 2.31
CA ARG A 9 14.98 -0.08 2.85
C ARG A 9 15.98 0.39 1.80
N THR A 10 15.81 0.01 0.54
CA THR A 10 16.70 0.47 -0.54
C THR A 10 16.43 1.92 -0.95
N LEU A 11 15.22 2.41 -0.68
CA LEU A 11 14.82 3.81 -0.86
C LEU A 11 15.29 4.75 0.28
N THR A 12 15.82 4.19 1.37
CA THR A 12 16.38 4.98 2.47
C THR A 12 17.90 5.12 2.31
N ASP A 13 18.35 6.37 2.26
CA ASP A 13 19.72 6.89 2.11
C ASP A 13 20.85 5.96 2.61
N GLU A 14 21.95 5.83 1.84
CA GLU A 14 23.14 5.02 2.20
C GLU A 14 23.82 5.47 3.50
N HIS A 15 23.48 6.66 4.01
CA HIS A 15 24.04 7.26 5.22
C HIS A 15 23.32 6.89 6.53
N ILE A 16 22.29 6.05 6.51
CA ILE A 16 21.60 5.69 7.76
C ILE A 16 22.46 4.71 8.57
N GLN A 17 23.12 5.24 9.60
CA GLN A 17 24.01 4.50 10.51
C GLN A 17 23.30 3.51 11.45
N SER A 18 21.97 3.36 11.37
CA SER A 18 21.17 2.48 12.22
C SER A 18 20.08 1.75 11.44
N VAL A 19 19.77 0.50 11.79
CA VAL A 19 18.62 -0.22 11.22
C VAL A 19 17.36 0.64 11.38
N PRO A 20 16.65 1.03 10.30
CA PRO A 20 15.50 1.91 10.43
C PRO A 20 14.39 1.25 11.25
N SER A 21 13.73 2.01 12.12
CA SER A 21 12.61 1.55 12.94
C SER A 21 11.35 1.29 12.10
N GLU A 22 10.40 0.50 12.63
CA GLU A 22 9.08 0.30 11.99
C GLU A 22 8.33 1.62 11.78
N GLU A 23 8.49 2.56 12.72
CA GLU A 23 7.97 3.93 12.61
C GLU A 23 8.58 4.69 11.43
N THR A 24 9.87 4.51 11.17
CA THR A 24 10.56 5.11 10.01
C THR A 24 9.99 4.58 8.70
N PHE A 25 9.80 3.26 8.60
CA PHE A 25 9.21 2.64 7.40
C PHE A 25 7.75 3.04 7.20
N LEU A 26 6.97 3.14 8.28
CA LEU A 26 5.60 3.65 8.23
C LEU A 26 5.56 5.07 7.68
N GLY A 27 6.45 5.95 8.19
CA GLY A 27 6.58 7.32 7.73
C GLY A 27 6.95 7.41 6.26
N LEU A 28 7.89 6.59 5.78
CA LEU A 28 8.28 6.53 4.38
C LEU A 28 7.13 6.03 3.48
N ALA A 29 6.47 4.94 3.87
CA ALA A 29 5.34 4.39 3.12
C ALA A 29 4.21 5.42 2.97
N ALA A 30 3.88 6.15 4.05
CA ALA A 30 2.91 7.23 4.01
C ALA A 30 3.35 8.37 3.08
N LYS A 31 4.62 8.80 3.15
CA LYS A 31 5.16 9.84 2.26
C LYS A 31 5.06 9.46 0.79
N ILE A 32 5.47 8.24 0.42
CA ILE A 32 5.41 7.74 -0.97
C ILE A 32 3.96 7.68 -1.44
N TYR A 33 3.06 7.10 -0.63
CA TYR A 33 1.64 7.02 -0.96
C TYR A 33 1.04 8.41 -1.20
N GLN A 34 1.27 9.37 -0.30
CA GLN A 34 0.75 10.73 -0.42
C GLN A 34 1.34 11.49 -1.62
N ALA A 35 2.63 11.31 -1.91
CA ALA A 35 3.26 11.91 -3.08
C ALA A 35 2.56 11.46 -4.38
N ARG A 36 2.26 10.17 -4.52
CA ARG A 36 1.55 9.62 -5.68
C ARG A 36 0.14 10.17 -5.79
N ARG A 37 -0.61 10.23 -4.68
CA ARG A 37 -1.96 10.83 -4.64
C ARG A 37 -1.96 12.33 -4.97
N ARG A 38 -0.89 13.05 -4.63
CA ARG A 38 -0.75 14.47 -4.95
C ARG A 38 -0.58 14.69 -6.46
N VAL A 39 0.13 13.81 -7.16
CA VAL A 39 0.28 13.91 -8.62
C VAL A 39 -1.08 13.80 -9.30
N ASP A 40 -1.91 12.83 -8.93
CA ASP A 40 -3.28 12.69 -9.45
C ASP A 40 -4.10 13.99 -9.26
N LYS A 41 -3.99 14.64 -8.09
CA LYS A 41 -4.69 15.90 -7.79
C LYS A 41 -4.20 17.06 -8.66
N ILE A 42 -2.90 17.13 -8.97
CA ILE A 42 -2.33 18.18 -9.82
C ILE A 42 -2.93 18.09 -11.23
N PHE A 43 -3.08 16.88 -11.75
CA PHE A 43 -3.61 16.65 -13.10
C PHE A 43 -5.13 16.50 -13.15
N GLY A 44 -5.81 16.39 -12.00
CA GLY A 44 -7.26 16.19 -11.92
C GLY A 44 -7.74 14.83 -12.44
N VAL A 45 -6.83 13.85 -12.58
CA VAL A 45 -7.11 12.52 -13.13
C VAL A 45 -6.80 11.47 -12.08
N GLN A 46 -7.83 10.75 -11.64
CA GLN A 46 -7.67 9.65 -10.69
C GLN A 46 -6.91 8.48 -11.35
N GLY A 47 -5.84 8.01 -10.69
CA GLY A 47 -5.03 6.90 -11.17
C GLY A 47 -3.91 7.30 -12.14
N PHE A 48 -3.67 8.60 -12.35
CA PHE A 48 -2.69 9.12 -13.31
C PHE A 48 -1.25 8.68 -13.00
N ALA A 49 -0.84 8.76 -11.73
CA ALA A 49 0.51 8.37 -11.30
C ALA A 49 0.56 6.99 -10.62
N VAL A 50 -0.56 6.28 -10.58
CA VAL A 50 -0.80 5.15 -9.66
C VAL A 50 -0.41 3.82 -10.29
N SER A 51 0.10 2.91 -9.44
CA SER A 51 0.24 1.49 -9.73
C SER A 51 -0.66 0.82 -8.71
N PRO A 52 -1.87 0.35 -9.09
CA PRO A 52 -2.89 0.00 -8.12
C PRO A 52 -2.43 -1.04 -7.08
N ALA A 53 -1.68 -2.05 -7.51
CA ALA A 53 -1.11 -3.05 -6.61
C ALA A 53 -0.14 -2.45 -5.59
N TRP A 54 0.71 -1.53 -6.04
CA TRP A 54 1.69 -0.88 -5.17
C TRP A 54 1.01 0.04 -4.15
N ASP A 55 0.06 0.85 -4.60
CA ASP A 55 -0.65 1.80 -3.75
C ASP A 55 -1.51 1.05 -2.71
N MET A 56 -2.13 -0.08 -3.08
CA MET A 56 -2.78 -0.99 -2.14
C MET A 56 -1.80 -1.55 -1.10
N MET A 57 -0.61 -1.97 -1.53
CA MET A 57 0.40 -2.53 -0.62
C MET A 57 0.90 -1.49 0.39
N LEU A 58 1.07 -0.22 -0.02
CA LEU A 58 1.42 0.88 0.88
C LEU A 58 0.31 1.20 1.88
N ASP A 59 -0.95 1.20 1.45
CA ASP A 59 -2.11 1.42 2.33
C ASP A 59 -2.28 0.28 3.34
N LEU A 60 -2.20 -0.97 2.88
CA LEU A 60 -2.27 -2.16 3.72
C LEU A 60 -1.09 -2.27 4.69
N TYR A 61 0.11 -1.84 4.30
CA TYR A 61 1.26 -1.77 5.20
C TYR A 61 1.00 -0.81 6.36
N GLN A 62 0.51 0.40 6.06
CA GLN A 62 0.17 1.38 7.08
C GLN A 62 -0.89 0.85 8.05
N ALA A 63 -1.90 0.17 7.53
CA ALA A 63 -2.95 -0.43 8.34
C ALA A 63 -2.44 -1.58 9.21
N LYS A 64 -1.57 -2.43 8.66
CA LYS A 64 -0.94 -3.53 9.40
C LYS A 64 -0.16 -3.03 10.60
N VAL A 65 0.71 -2.03 10.40
CA VAL A 65 1.51 -1.44 11.50
C VAL A 65 0.60 -0.82 12.57
N LYS A 66 -0.55 -0.27 12.17
CA LYS A 66 -1.57 0.27 13.09
C LYS A 66 -2.50 -0.80 13.68
N GLY A 67 -2.30 -2.09 13.39
CA GLY A 67 -3.15 -3.17 13.86
C GLY A 67 -4.60 -3.11 13.35
N ARG A 68 -4.86 -2.40 12.25
CA ARG A 68 -6.21 -2.16 11.74
C ARG A 68 -6.53 -3.08 10.55
N PRO A 69 -7.61 -3.90 10.59
CA PRO A 69 -8.08 -4.60 9.41
C PRO A 69 -8.65 -3.60 8.39
N ILE A 70 -8.55 -3.93 7.11
CA ILE A 70 -9.10 -3.13 6.01
C ILE A 70 -10.10 -3.98 5.21
N SER A 71 -11.28 -3.43 4.94
CA SER A 71 -12.29 -4.06 4.09
C SER A 71 -11.84 -4.10 2.63
N VAL A 72 -12.36 -5.06 1.86
CA VAL A 72 -12.07 -5.18 0.42
C VAL A 72 -12.36 -3.87 -0.32
N THR A 73 -13.49 -3.23 -0.02
CA THR A 73 -13.88 -1.95 -0.61
C THR A 73 -12.87 -0.86 -0.29
N SER A 74 -12.43 -0.74 0.96
CA SER A 74 -11.43 0.24 1.37
C SER A 74 -10.06 -0.02 0.73
N ALA A 75 -9.65 -1.29 0.59
CA ALA A 75 -8.42 -1.63 -0.12
C ALA A 75 -8.49 -1.25 -1.61
N CYS A 76 -9.63 -1.44 -2.26
CA CYS A 76 -9.84 -1.00 -3.64
C CYS A 76 -9.72 0.52 -3.79
N ILE A 77 -10.24 1.29 -2.82
CA ILE A 77 -10.09 2.75 -2.77
C ILE A 77 -8.61 3.14 -2.63
N GLY A 78 -7.85 2.43 -1.79
CA GLY A 78 -6.41 2.62 -1.62
C GLY A 78 -5.62 2.45 -2.93
N GLY A 79 -6.06 1.55 -3.81
CA GLY A 79 -5.45 1.35 -5.14
C GLY A 79 -5.79 2.41 -6.19
N ALA A 80 -6.62 3.41 -5.87
CA ALA A 80 -7.00 4.52 -6.75
C ALA A 80 -7.50 4.12 -8.16
N CYS A 81 -8.15 2.96 -8.29
CA CYS A 81 -8.59 2.41 -9.56
C CYS A 81 -10.08 2.00 -9.51
N PRO A 82 -10.72 1.71 -10.66
CA PRO A 82 -12.06 1.15 -10.68
C PRO A 82 -12.15 -0.13 -9.84
N ALA A 83 -13.29 -0.36 -9.18
CA ALA A 83 -13.47 -1.46 -8.23
C ALA A 83 -13.12 -2.84 -8.83
N THR A 84 -13.54 -3.12 -10.07
CA THR A 84 -13.22 -4.39 -10.76
C THR A 84 -11.72 -4.58 -10.98
N THR A 85 -10.98 -3.49 -11.24
CA THR A 85 -9.51 -3.51 -11.34
C THR A 85 -8.88 -3.77 -9.99
N GLY A 86 -9.42 -3.14 -8.94
CA GLY A 86 -8.95 -3.36 -7.57
C GLY A 86 -9.13 -4.80 -7.10
N LEU A 87 -10.31 -5.39 -7.35
CA LEU A 87 -10.60 -6.78 -7.03
C LEU A 87 -9.64 -7.75 -7.73
N ARG A 88 -9.36 -7.52 -9.03
CA ARG A 88 -8.38 -8.32 -9.78
C ARG A 88 -6.98 -8.24 -9.14
N TRP A 89 -6.56 -7.07 -8.70
CA TRP A 89 -5.27 -6.91 -8.02
C TRP A 89 -5.24 -7.56 -6.64
N LEU A 90 -6.31 -7.48 -5.86
CA LEU A 90 -6.41 -8.19 -4.58
C LEU A 90 -6.27 -9.70 -4.78
N GLN A 91 -6.91 -10.29 -5.81
CA GLN A 91 -6.73 -11.70 -6.16
C GLN A 91 -5.28 -12.03 -6.52
N VAL A 92 -4.62 -11.18 -7.33
CA VAL A 92 -3.20 -11.38 -7.67
C VAL A 92 -2.33 -11.32 -6.42
N LEU A 93 -2.50 -10.31 -5.56
CA LEU A 93 -1.73 -10.14 -4.33
C LEU A 93 -1.95 -11.32 -3.36
N GLU A 94 -3.18 -11.81 -3.23
CA GLU A 94 -3.53 -12.96 -2.41
C GLU A 94 -2.92 -14.25 -2.97
N SER A 95 -3.04 -14.51 -4.29
CA SER A 95 -2.46 -15.69 -4.94
C SER A 95 -0.93 -15.75 -4.81
N ARG A 96 -0.29 -14.59 -4.68
CA ARG A 96 1.16 -14.44 -4.44
C ARG A 96 1.52 -14.45 -2.95
N GLN A 97 0.56 -14.68 -2.06
CA GLN A 97 0.73 -14.69 -0.60
C GLN A 97 1.29 -13.36 -0.04
N LEU A 98 1.08 -12.25 -0.76
CA LEU A 98 1.52 -10.94 -0.32
C LEU A 98 0.56 -10.32 0.70
N ILE A 99 -0.71 -10.71 0.63
CA ILE A 99 -1.81 -10.34 1.53
C ILE A 99 -2.61 -11.60 1.90
N VAL A 100 -3.41 -11.51 2.95
CA VAL A 100 -4.37 -12.55 3.34
C VAL A 100 -5.73 -11.92 3.52
N ARG A 101 -6.76 -12.48 2.87
CA ARG A 101 -8.14 -12.12 3.14
C ARG A 101 -8.67 -13.01 4.27
N LYS A 102 -9.38 -12.41 5.21
CA LYS A 102 -10.15 -13.13 6.22
C LYS A 102 -11.64 -12.92 5.94
N PRO A 103 -12.49 -13.94 6.12
CA PRO A 103 -13.93 -13.74 6.16
C PRO A 103 -14.26 -12.69 7.21
N ASP A 104 -15.19 -11.79 6.90
CA ASP A 104 -15.82 -10.98 7.94
C ASP A 104 -16.67 -11.92 8.80
N LEU A 105 -16.68 -11.73 10.12
CA LEU A 105 -17.55 -12.50 11.02
C LEU A 105 -19.02 -12.08 10.89
N SER A 106 -19.26 -10.96 10.20
CA SER A 106 -20.57 -10.36 9.98
C SER A 106 -21.19 -10.71 8.62
N ASP A 107 -20.45 -11.38 7.73
CA ASP A 107 -20.89 -11.86 6.40
C ASP A 107 -21.37 -13.32 6.47
#